data_AF-A0A946Y451-F1
#
_entry.id   AF-A0A946Y451-F1
#
_cell.length_a   1.000
_cell.length_b   1.000
_cell.length_c   1.000
_cell.angle_alpha   90.00
_cell.angle_beta   90.00
_cell.angle_gamma   90.00
#
_symmetry.space_group_name_H-M   'P 1'
#
loop_
_entity.id
_entity.type
_entity.pdbx_description
1 polymer ?
#
loop_
_entity_poly.entity_id
_entity_poly.type
_entity_poly.pdbx_seq_one_letter_code
_entity_poly.pdbx_strand_id
1 'polypeptide(L)'
;MLSRILIITGGLLVVVHAHAADPLACGNDLQAVVASPLRSSAEILPDDSIQFEVGELDAQFGPRPTAEMRGGVVLRQGDKLAGADKARFDPDQKALLLDGDVRYEDSGTQIVSE
;
A
#
# COMPACT_ATOMS: atom_id res chain seq x y z
N MET A 1 70.04 5.06 34.58
CA MET A 1 69.09 5.10 35.71
C MET A 1 67.68 4.94 35.17
N LEU A 2 66.80 4.22 35.87
CA LEU A 2 65.39 4.08 35.51
C LEU A 2 64.61 5.35 35.85
N SER A 3 63.59 5.67 35.05
CA SER A 3 62.25 5.90 35.60
C SER A 3 61.18 5.63 34.53
N ARG A 4 60.20 4.78 34.86
CA ARG A 4 58.96 4.58 34.11
C ARG A 4 57.84 5.24 34.91
N ILE A 5 57.01 6.07 34.29
CA ILE A 5 55.66 6.39 34.77
C ILE A 5 54.70 6.28 33.57
N LEU A 6 53.52 5.71 33.82
CA LEU A 6 52.46 5.36 32.86
C LEU A 6 51.11 5.87 33.44
N ILE A 7 50.00 5.65 32.72
CA ILE A 7 48.60 5.95 33.11
C ILE A 7 48.34 7.49 33.09
N ILE A 8 47.20 8.10 32.71
CA ILE A 8 45.79 7.77 32.41
C ILE A 8 45.38 8.61 31.15
N THR A 9 44.28 8.47 30.39
CA THR A 9 43.00 7.69 30.44
C THR A 9 42.55 7.35 29.01
N GLY A 10 41.55 6.46 28.83
CA GLY A 10 40.90 6.22 27.54
C GLY A 10 39.90 7.32 27.13
N GLY A 11 39.96 7.76 25.88
CA GLY A 11 38.95 8.60 25.24
C GLY A 11 37.86 7.76 24.57
N LEU A 12 36.60 8.11 24.80
CA LEU A 12 35.41 7.38 24.36
C LEU A 12 35.31 7.27 22.83
N LEU A 13 35.21 6.06 22.28
CA LEU A 13 34.83 5.86 20.87
C LEU A 13 33.36 6.22 20.68
N VAL A 14 33.09 7.35 20.04
CA VAL A 14 31.77 7.64 19.47
C VAL A 14 31.79 7.22 18.00
N VAL A 15 31.44 5.96 17.74
CA VAL A 15 31.19 5.50 16.36
C VAL A 15 29.84 6.04 15.92
N VAL A 16 29.86 7.23 15.33
CA VAL A 16 28.70 7.78 14.61
C VAL A 16 28.39 6.84 13.46
N HIS A 17 27.37 6.00 13.62
CA HIS A 17 26.82 5.20 12.54
C HIS A 17 26.05 6.14 11.60
N ALA A 18 26.80 6.85 10.75
CA ALA A 18 26.26 7.52 9.59
C ALA A 18 25.80 6.43 8.61
N HIS A 19 24.55 5.99 8.77
CA HIS A 19 23.93 5.06 7.83
C HIS A 19 23.69 5.82 6.52
N ALA A 20 24.65 5.75 5.61
CA ALA A 20 24.40 6.12 4.22
C ALA A 20 23.26 5.22 3.72
N ALA A 21 22.17 5.85 3.26
CA ALA A 21 21.14 5.16 2.51
C ALA A 21 21.63 5.07 1.06
N ASP A 22 22.00 3.87 0.61
CA ASP A 22 22.36 3.65 -0.78
C ASP A 22 21.16 3.90 -1.71
N PRO A 23 21.37 4.47 -2.91
CA PRO A 23 20.28 4.87 -3.78
C PRO A 23 19.70 3.70 -4.59
N LEU A 24 18.36 3.59 -4.57
CA LEU A 24 17.56 2.95 -5.62
C LEU A 24 17.87 1.47 -5.94
N ALA A 25 18.01 0.64 -4.91
CA ALA A 25 17.80 -0.80 -5.07
C ALA A 25 16.29 -1.11 -5.04
N CYS A 26 15.72 -1.56 -6.17
CA CYS A 26 14.35 -2.06 -6.24
C CYS A 26 14.21 -3.36 -5.43
N GLY A 27 13.86 -3.25 -4.15
CA GLY A 27 13.67 -4.39 -3.27
C GLY A 27 12.36 -5.12 -3.55
N ASN A 28 12.42 -6.32 -4.13
CA ASN A 28 11.30 -7.26 -4.15
C ASN A 28 11.17 -7.99 -2.80
N ASP A 29 11.09 -7.20 -1.71
CA ASP A 29 11.00 -7.71 -0.35
C ASP A 29 9.53 -7.66 0.11
N LEU A 30 8.89 -8.83 0.05
CA LEU A 30 7.48 -9.10 0.40
C LEU A 30 7.09 -8.78 1.85
N GLN A 31 7.96 -8.14 2.63
CA GLN A 31 7.73 -7.80 4.04
C GLN A 31 7.89 -6.31 4.37
N ALA A 32 8.32 -5.45 3.42
CA ALA A 32 8.59 -4.04 3.69
C ALA A 32 7.47 -3.06 3.28
N VAL A 33 6.62 -3.42 2.29
CA VAL A 33 5.55 -2.53 1.76
C VAL A 33 4.27 -2.60 2.61
N VAL A 34 4.31 -3.24 3.79
CA VAL A 34 3.17 -3.40 4.72
C VAL A 34 2.97 -2.16 5.63
N ALA A 35 3.16 -0.96 5.08
CA ALA A 35 3.06 0.33 5.74
C ALA A 35 2.37 1.34 4.78
N SER A 36 1.06 1.33 4.61
CA SER A 36 0.02 0.84 5.52
C SER A 36 -0.77 -0.31 4.91
N PRO A 37 -1.22 -1.30 5.70
CA PRO A 37 -2.37 -2.09 5.27
C PRO A 37 -3.54 -1.12 5.06
N LEU A 38 -4.37 -1.37 4.06
CA LEU A 38 -5.70 -0.77 3.95
C LEU A 38 -6.55 -1.30 5.12
N ARG A 39 -6.34 -0.71 6.30
CA ARG A 39 -6.99 -1.03 7.59
C ARG A 39 -8.39 -0.45 7.62
N SER A 40 -9.18 -0.87 6.64
CA SER A 40 -10.62 -0.95 6.77
C SER A 40 -10.97 -1.86 7.96
N SER A 41 -12.02 -1.48 8.67
CA SER A 41 -12.69 -2.39 9.60
C SER A 41 -13.50 -3.39 8.79
N ALA A 42 -12.82 -4.40 8.23
CA ALA A 42 -13.44 -5.38 7.34
C ALA A 42 -14.54 -6.15 8.08
N GLU A 43 -15.79 -5.78 7.83
CA GLU A 43 -16.94 -6.61 8.14
C GLU A 43 -16.82 -7.90 7.30
N ILE A 44 -17.09 -9.06 7.90
CA ILE A 44 -17.03 -10.33 7.19
C ILE A 44 -18.31 -10.44 6.36
N LEU A 45 -18.27 -9.82 5.18
CA LEU A 45 -19.35 -9.87 4.21
C LEU A 45 -19.34 -11.23 3.46
N PRO A 46 -20.47 -11.64 2.87
CA PRO A 46 -20.54 -12.79 1.96
C PRO A 46 -19.56 -12.67 0.78
N ASP A 47 -19.03 -13.81 0.32
CA ASP A 47 -18.01 -13.88 -0.74
C ASP A 47 -18.50 -13.38 -2.12
N ASP A 48 -19.82 -13.37 -2.34
CA ASP A 48 -20.47 -12.82 -3.54
C ASP A 48 -20.69 -11.29 -3.48
N SER A 49 -20.38 -10.65 -2.36
CA SER A 49 -20.52 -9.21 -2.17
C SER A 49 -19.20 -8.46 -2.38
N ILE A 50 -19.30 -7.20 -2.82
CA ILE A 50 -18.16 -6.30 -3.03
C ILE A 50 -18.35 -5.10 -2.10
N GLN A 51 -17.38 -4.87 -1.22
CA GLN A 51 -17.28 -3.67 -0.40
C GLN A 51 -16.62 -2.54 -1.21
N PHE A 52 -17.17 -1.34 -1.11
CA PHE A 52 -16.63 -0.13 -1.71
C PHE A 52 -16.32 0.89 -0.61
N GLU A 53 -15.07 1.33 -0.53
CA GLU A 53 -14.62 2.41 0.34
C GLU A 53 -14.05 3.53 -0.53
N VAL A 54 -14.74 4.67 -0.53
CA VAL A 54 -14.47 5.78 -1.45
C VAL A 54 -14.72 7.12 -0.77
N GLY A 55 -14.00 8.16 -1.18
CA GLY A 55 -14.25 9.53 -0.70
C GLY A 55 -15.55 10.12 -1.24
N GLU A 56 -15.87 9.83 -2.51
CA GLU A 56 -17.05 10.30 -3.23
C GLU A 56 -17.58 9.18 -4.14
N LEU A 57 -18.91 9.03 -4.20
CA LEU A 57 -19.65 8.12 -5.08
C LEU A 57 -20.80 8.87 -5.74
N ASP A 58 -20.77 8.99 -7.07
CA ASP A 58 -21.94 9.34 -7.87
C ASP A 58 -22.43 8.07 -8.59
N ALA A 59 -23.72 7.79 -8.55
CA ALA A 59 -24.29 6.55 -9.08
C ALA A 59 -25.69 6.75 -9.66
N GLN A 60 -25.87 6.29 -10.90
CA GLN A 60 -27.16 6.23 -11.57
C GLN A 60 -27.66 4.78 -11.63
N PHE A 61 -28.89 4.56 -11.17
CA PHE A 61 -29.59 3.27 -11.28
C PHE A 61 -30.57 3.26 -12.46
N GLY A 62 -30.88 2.06 -12.98
CA GLY A 62 -31.86 1.86 -14.05
C GLY A 62 -31.37 0.88 -15.13
N PRO A 63 -31.94 0.92 -16.34
CA PRO A 63 -31.58 0.01 -17.44
C PRO A 63 -30.14 0.16 -17.96
N ARG A 64 -29.49 1.28 -17.67
CA ARG A 64 -28.09 1.59 -17.97
C ARG A 64 -27.45 2.18 -16.72
N PRO A 65 -27.04 1.34 -15.75
CA PRO A 65 -26.47 1.82 -14.52
C PRO A 65 -25.06 2.37 -14.76
N THR A 66 -24.69 3.43 -14.04
CA THR A 66 -23.33 3.99 -14.06
C THR A 66 -22.92 4.33 -12.65
N ALA A 67 -21.62 4.35 -12.38
CA ALA A 67 -21.06 4.82 -11.11
C ALA A 67 -19.68 5.42 -11.36
N GLU A 68 -19.40 6.58 -10.77
CA GLU A 68 -18.06 7.17 -10.66
C GLU A 68 -17.65 7.28 -9.20
N MET A 69 -16.40 6.94 -8.92
CA MET A 69 -15.83 6.90 -7.57
C MET A 69 -14.50 7.65 -7.55
N ARG A 70 -14.30 8.49 -6.53
CA ARG A 70 -13.20 9.45 -6.45
C ARG A 70 -12.73 9.64 -5.00
N GLY A 71 -11.56 10.25 -4.83
CA GLY A 71 -10.98 10.56 -3.53
C GLY A 71 -10.26 9.38 -2.88
N GLY A 72 -9.65 8.52 -3.70
CA GLY A 72 -9.21 7.19 -3.29
C GLY A 72 -10.37 6.20 -3.37
N VAL A 73 -10.09 5.03 -3.94
CA VAL A 73 -11.02 3.92 -4.09
C VAL A 73 -10.37 2.66 -3.58
N VAL A 74 -11.06 1.95 -2.70
CA VAL A 74 -10.69 0.65 -2.18
C VAL A 74 -11.86 -0.32 -2.36
N LEU A 75 -11.57 -1.49 -2.87
CA LEU A 75 -12.53 -2.53 -3.22
C LEU A 75 -12.14 -3.84 -2.54
N ARG A 76 -13.10 -4.53 -1.94
CA ARG A 76 -12.85 -5.82 -1.29
C ARG A 76 -13.90 -6.85 -1.67
N GLN A 77 -13.47 -8.06 -2.02
CA GLN A 77 -14.31 -9.23 -2.20
C GLN A 77 -13.54 -10.47 -1.76
N GLY A 78 -13.96 -11.11 -0.66
CA GLY A 78 -13.25 -12.27 -0.11
C GLY A 78 -11.78 -11.96 0.21
N ASP A 79 -10.86 -12.70 -0.42
CA ASP A 79 -9.41 -12.50 -0.33
C ASP A 79 -8.88 -11.38 -1.25
N LYS A 80 -9.72 -10.83 -2.13
CA LYS A 80 -9.34 -9.86 -3.16
C LYS A 80 -9.44 -8.44 -2.64
N LEU A 81 -8.40 -7.66 -2.92
CA LEU A 81 -8.29 -6.25 -2.59
C LEU A 81 -7.83 -5.49 -3.84
N ALA A 82 -8.48 -4.38 -4.16
CA ALA A 82 -8.02 -3.47 -5.19
C ALA A 82 -8.04 -2.02 -4.69
N GLY A 83 -7.09 -1.22 -5.15
CA GLY A 83 -6.94 0.20 -4.83
C GLY A 83 -6.68 1.03 -6.08
N ALA A 84 -7.15 2.28 -6.10
CA ALA A 84 -6.86 3.27 -7.14
C ALA A 84 -7.21 4.70 -6.66
N ASP A 85 -6.81 5.73 -7.39
CA ASP A 85 -7.28 7.11 -7.14
C ASP A 85 -8.77 7.27 -7.47
N LYS A 86 -9.20 6.62 -8.56
CA LYS A 86 -10.55 6.71 -9.14
C LYS A 86 -11.00 5.36 -9.67
N ALA A 87 -12.32 5.19 -9.76
CA ALA A 87 -12.92 4.07 -10.47
C ALA A 87 -14.21 4.47 -11.17
N ARG A 88 -14.56 3.76 -12.25
CA ARG A 88 -15.85 3.92 -12.95
C ARG A 88 -16.42 2.57 -13.37
N PHE A 89 -17.73 2.40 -13.18
CA PHE A 89 -18.46 1.26 -13.72
C PHE A 89 -18.83 1.47 -15.18
N ASP A 90 -18.41 0.55 -16.03
CA ASP A 90 -18.79 0.45 -17.45
C ASP A 90 -19.93 -0.58 -17.60
N PRO A 91 -21.16 -0.16 -17.94
CA PRO A 91 -22.29 -1.09 -18.06
C PRO A 91 -22.26 -1.98 -19.32
N ASP A 92 -21.56 -1.56 -20.38
CA ASP A 92 -21.47 -2.35 -21.61
C ASP A 92 -20.45 -3.48 -21.44
N GLN A 93 -19.34 -3.23 -20.72
CA GLN A 93 -18.36 -4.25 -20.34
C GLN A 93 -18.75 -5.02 -19.06
N LYS A 94 -19.67 -4.47 -18.25
CA LYS A 94 -19.99 -4.93 -16.87
C LYS A 94 -18.74 -5.01 -15.99
N ALA A 95 -17.83 -4.06 -16.19
CA ALA A 95 -16.52 -4.03 -15.59
C ALA A 95 -16.35 -2.76 -14.76
N LEU A 96 -15.46 -2.83 -13.78
CA LEU A 96 -15.01 -1.65 -13.06
C LEU A 96 -13.61 -1.27 -13.55
N LEU A 97 -13.51 -0.06 -14.10
CA LEU A 97 -12.28 0.51 -14.62
C LEU A 97 -11.59 1.27 -13.49
N LEU A 98 -10.33 0.95 -13.19
CA LEU A 98 -9.50 1.61 -12.18
C LEU A 98 -8.50 2.56 -12.86
N ASP A 99 -8.27 3.74 -12.26
CA ASP A 99 -7.41 4.80 -12.81
C ASP A 99 -6.63 5.52 -11.69
N GLY A 100 -5.32 5.71 -11.91
CA GLY A 100 -4.34 6.28 -10.97
C GLY A 100 -3.93 5.31 -9.85
N ASP A 101 -2.61 5.19 -9.60
CA ASP A 101 -1.99 4.38 -8.52
C ASP A 101 -2.64 2.99 -8.30
N VAL A 102 -2.92 2.28 -9.41
CA VAL A 102 -3.72 1.06 -9.39
C VAL A 102 -2.98 -0.08 -8.72
N ARG A 103 -3.60 -0.70 -7.72
CA ARG A 103 -3.09 -1.84 -6.97
C ARG A 103 -4.11 -2.96 -6.93
N TYR A 104 -3.65 -4.20 -7.03
CA TYR A 104 -4.49 -5.39 -6.89
C TYR A 104 -3.73 -6.46 -6.11
N GLU A 105 -4.41 -7.12 -5.17
CA GLU A 105 -3.90 -8.19 -4.34
C GLU A 105 -4.95 -9.31 -4.22
N ASP A 106 -4.51 -10.56 -4.37
CA ASP A 106 -5.24 -11.76 -3.96
C ASP A 106 -4.28 -12.82 -3.39
N SER A 107 -4.80 -13.99 -2.99
CA SER A 107 -4.01 -15.06 -2.37
C SER A 107 -2.84 -15.60 -3.20
N GLY A 108 -2.72 -15.28 -4.49
CA GLY A 108 -1.61 -15.70 -5.35
C GLY A 108 -0.92 -14.58 -6.15
N THR A 109 -1.48 -13.37 -6.17
CA THR A 109 -1.13 -12.32 -7.13
C THR A 109 -1.03 -10.96 -6.47
N GLN A 110 -0.01 -10.18 -6.84
CA GLN A 110 0.05 -8.74 -6.57
C GLN A 110 0.38 -8.00 -7.87
N ILE A 111 -0.35 -6.92 -8.14
CA ILE A 111 -0.14 -6.02 -9.28
C ILE A 111 -0.09 -4.59 -8.76
N VAL A 112 0.86 -3.80 -9.24
CA VAL A 112 0.99 -2.37 -8.97
C VAL A 112 1.25 -1.66 -10.29
N SER A 113 0.56 -0.55 -10.53
CA SER A 113 0.78 0.37 -11.65
C SER A 113 0.85 1.79 -11.12
N GLU A 114 1.85 2.52 -11.60
CA GLU A 114 2.06 3.98 -11.41
C GLU A 114 1.72 4.71 -12.73
#